data_AF-A0A0N4TA82-F1
#
_entry.id   AF-A0A0N4TA82-F1
#
_cell.length_a   1.000
_cell.length_b   1.000
_cell.length_c   1.000
_cell.angle_alpha   90.00
_cell.angle_beta   90.00
_cell.angle_gamma   90.00
#
_symmetry.space_group_name_H-M   'P 1'
#
loop_
_entity.id
_entity.type
_entity.pdbx_description
1 polymer ?
#
loop_
_entity_poly.entity_id
_entity_poly.type
_entity_poly.pdbx_seq_one_letter_code
_entity_poly.pdbx_strand_id
1 'polypeptide(L)'
;YPTFARTVPTETEITAALIALFKHFEWRKFSIIYERNVANEELFRSIKSTIEKQNMGLEVSDTHYVIINVSTVPHPFSEIERSNIKQIISDTYVSTRIYLTFGNVRLFRRILLEMGAQGLMESGDYALIYLDPDYNWLNTYHAMNNHFFRDTLLSVKQSWDDLNSQDRKVVNFSKFALAIIPTPVQLNAPEFIAFWRKANHYLSLFGVKQSSTTTSIKANRFACYLYDAVKLYASALTMVLNETANEQLSVGYDPISDGKRIIGHILGRVYRSIQGFDMHINSNGDAQGNYTLLSLQEIEPVLDMDNPDYYPLNYGLGISADFVHDFTGDLPLLRFKRDIQWPTGFAPRDEPICGFHGKMCKKGIFFKVHV
;
A
#
# COMPACT_ATOMS: atom_id res chain seq x y z
N TYR A 1 15.53 -18.14 8.73
CA TYR A 1 16.57 -18.47 7.72
C TYR A 1 17.81 -17.63 8.01
N PRO A 2 18.85 -18.16 8.68
CA PRO A 2 19.94 -17.35 9.28
C PRO A 2 20.78 -16.52 8.30
N THR A 3 20.86 -16.93 7.03
CA THR A 3 21.63 -16.26 5.97
C THR A 3 20.75 -15.74 4.85
N PHE A 4 19.46 -15.52 5.14
CA PHE A 4 18.50 -15.01 4.18
C PHE A 4 18.34 -13.50 4.34
N ALA A 5 18.35 -12.79 3.23
CA ALA A 5 17.88 -11.43 3.14
C ALA A 5 17.16 -11.21 1.80
N ARG A 6 16.23 -10.25 1.77
CA ARG A 6 15.47 -9.88 0.58
C ARG A 6 15.48 -8.37 0.39
N THR A 7 15.59 -7.95 -0.86
CA THR A 7 15.52 -6.54 -1.28
C THR A 7 14.12 -6.09 -1.67
N VAL A 8 13.18 -7.04 -1.79
CA VAL A 8 11.76 -6.78 -1.99
C VAL A 8 11.12 -6.57 -0.62
N PRO A 9 10.42 -5.45 -0.39
CA PRO A 9 9.67 -5.24 0.84
C PRO A 9 8.57 -6.27 1.05
N THR A 10 8.18 -6.45 2.30
CA THR A 10 7.35 -7.56 2.76
C THR A 10 5.95 -7.07 3.13
N GLU A 11 4.99 -7.98 3.20
CA GLU A 11 3.62 -7.69 3.62
C GLU A 11 3.56 -7.14 5.05
N THR A 12 4.55 -7.43 5.88
CA THR A 12 4.64 -6.90 7.25
C THR A 12 4.86 -5.39 7.28
N GLU A 13 5.55 -4.83 6.29
CA GLU A 13 5.83 -3.38 6.24
C GLU A 13 4.55 -2.57 5.94
N ILE A 14 3.75 -2.99 4.95
CA ILE A 14 2.45 -2.33 4.69
C ILE A 14 1.48 -2.54 5.85
N THR A 15 1.56 -3.68 6.53
CA THR A 15 0.77 -3.96 7.74
C THR A 15 1.16 -3.01 8.88
N ALA A 16 2.46 -2.76 9.09
CA ALA A 16 2.93 -1.81 10.09
C ALA A 16 2.47 -0.38 9.78
N ALA A 17 2.47 0.02 8.51
CA ALA A 17 1.91 1.29 8.06
C ALA A 17 0.40 1.41 8.36
N LEU A 18 -0.38 0.35 8.12
CA LEU A 18 -1.79 0.29 8.51
C LEU A 18 -1.99 0.50 10.02
N ILE A 19 -1.20 -0.17 10.86
CA ILE A 19 -1.32 -0.03 12.31
C ILE A 19 -0.93 1.38 12.76
N ALA A 20 0.10 1.99 12.17
CA ALA A 20 0.45 3.38 12.44
C ALA A 20 -0.70 4.35 12.10
N LEU A 21 -1.39 4.14 10.97
CA LEU A 21 -2.59 4.87 10.59
C LEU A 21 -3.72 4.70 11.63
N PHE A 22 -3.98 3.45 12.04
CA PHE A 22 -5.02 3.16 13.04
C PHE A 22 -4.70 3.74 14.41
N LYS A 23 -3.42 3.78 14.82
CA LYS A 23 -3.02 4.46 16.05
C LYS A 23 -3.30 5.96 15.97
N HIS A 24 -2.98 6.59 14.83
CA HIS A 24 -3.17 8.02 14.63
C HIS A 24 -4.66 8.44 14.70
N PHE A 25 -5.56 7.70 14.05
CA PHE A 25 -7.00 8.00 14.06
C PHE A 25 -7.79 7.32 15.18
N GLU A 26 -7.10 6.66 16.11
CA GLU A 26 -7.73 5.89 17.20
C GLU A 26 -8.69 4.79 16.72
N TRP A 27 -8.54 4.33 15.48
CA TRP A 27 -9.34 3.22 14.96
C TRP A 27 -8.90 1.90 15.57
N ARG A 28 -9.85 1.17 16.16
CA ARG A 28 -9.66 -0.14 16.79
C ARG A 28 -10.60 -1.19 16.19
N LYS A 29 -11.77 -0.80 15.68
CA LYS A 29 -12.80 -1.70 15.15
C LYS A 29 -12.97 -1.52 13.65
N PHE A 30 -12.81 -2.61 12.90
CA PHE A 30 -12.91 -2.57 11.44
C PHE A 30 -13.31 -3.92 10.85
N SER A 31 -13.83 -3.91 9.62
CA SER A 31 -14.13 -5.12 8.85
C SER A 31 -13.26 -5.21 7.62
N ILE A 32 -12.96 -6.43 7.17
CA ILE A 32 -12.08 -6.69 6.03
C ILE A 32 -12.88 -7.30 4.88
N ILE A 33 -12.69 -6.78 3.67
CA ILE A 33 -13.21 -7.35 2.43
C ILE A 33 -12.05 -7.55 1.46
N TYR A 34 -11.76 -8.78 1.04
CA TYR A 34 -10.66 -9.04 0.10
C TYR A 34 -10.95 -10.18 -0.88
N GLU A 35 -10.17 -10.23 -1.96
CA GLU A 35 -10.26 -11.27 -3.00
C GLU A 35 -9.44 -12.51 -2.61
N ARG A 36 -10.02 -13.71 -2.71
CA ARG A 36 -9.39 -14.96 -2.26
C ARG A 36 -8.33 -15.47 -3.25
N ASN A 37 -7.09 -15.07 -3.03
CA ASN A 37 -5.90 -15.63 -3.68
C ASN A 37 -4.76 -15.83 -2.64
N VAL A 38 -3.68 -16.51 -3.03
CA VAL A 38 -2.59 -16.88 -2.10
C VAL A 38 -1.95 -15.64 -1.47
N ALA A 39 -1.61 -14.62 -2.25
CA ALA A 39 -0.95 -13.42 -1.75
C ALA A 39 -1.84 -12.63 -0.77
N ASN A 40 -3.14 -12.50 -1.07
CA ASN A 40 -4.08 -11.80 -0.20
C ASN A 40 -4.34 -12.58 1.11
N GLU A 41 -4.34 -13.91 1.07
CA GLU A 41 -4.40 -14.75 2.27
C GLU A 41 -3.17 -14.56 3.15
N GLU A 42 -1.99 -14.40 2.56
CA GLU A 42 -0.75 -14.10 3.29
C GLU A 42 -0.79 -12.70 3.92
N LEU A 43 -1.26 -11.68 3.18
CA LEU A 43 -1.45 -10.33 3.72
C LEU A 43 -2.49 -10.33 4.86
N PHE A 44 -3.61 -11.05 4.72
CA PHE A 44 -4.60 -11.18 5.79
C PHE A 44 -3.99 -11.82 7.05
N ARG A 45 -3.19 -12.90 6.91
CA ARG A 45 -2.49 -13.53 8.04
C ARG A 45 -1.49 -12.57 8.69
N SER A 46 -0.77 -11.77 7.90
CA SER A 46 0.14 -10.74 8.40
C SER A 46 -0.61 -9.69 9.24
N ILE A 47 -1.75 -9.19 8.74
CA ILE A 47 -2.61 -8.25 9.46
C ILE A 47 -3.10 -8.85 10.77
N LYS A 48 -3.63 -10.07 10.73
CA LYS A 48 -4.13 -10.77 11.93
C LYS A 48 -3.05 -10.96 12.98
N SER A 49 -1.89 -11.50 12.59
CA SER A 49 -0.74 -11.72 13.47
C SER A 49 -0.24 -10.41 14.10
N THR A 50 -0.18 -9.34 13.32
CA THR A 50 0.25 -8.03 13.81
C THR A 50 -0.75 -7.47 14.82
N ILE A 51 -2.05 -7.61 14.58
CA ILE A 51 -3.10 -7.20 15.52
C ILE A 51 -3.03 -7.98 16.82
N GLU A 52 -2.85 -9.30 16.76
CA GLU A 52 -2.65 -10.14 17.94
C GLU A 52 -1.42 -9.68 18.74
N LYS A 53 -0.30 -9.38 18.07
CA LYS A 53 0.90 -8.82 18.70
C LYS A 53 0.64 -7.47 19.36
N GLN A 54 -0.06 -6.55 18.70
CA GLN A 54 -0.38 -5.24 19.28
C GLN A 54 -1.29 -5.38 20.50
N ASN A 55 -2.30 -6.26 20.42
CA ASN A 55 -3.23 -6.53 21.52
C ASN A 55 -2.55 -7.16 22.74
N MET A 56 -1.55 -8.03 22.55
CA MET A 56 -0.77 -8.60 23.67
C MET A 56 -0.01 -7.54 24.49
N GLY A 57 0.31 -6.39 23.89
CA GLY A 57 0.97 -5.28 24.57
C GLY A 57 0.02 -4.30 25.27
N LEU A 58 -1.30 -4.50 25.18
CA LEU A 58 -2.31 -3.64 25.77
C LEU A 58 -2.73 -4.14 27.15
N GLU A 59 -3.05 -3.21 28.06
CA GLU A 59 -3.61 -3.56 29.37
C GLU A 59 -5.08 -4.02 29.24
N VAL A 60 -5.59 -4.71 30.27
CA VAL A 60 -6.98 -5.22 30.28
C VAL A 60 -8.03 -4.11 30.12
N SER A 61 -7.71 -2.88 30.56
CA SER A 61 -8.56 -1.70 30.42
C SER A 61 -8.50 -1.03 29.05
N ASP A 62 -7.49 -1.35 28.23
CA ASP A 62 -7.29 -0.72 26.93
C ASP A 62 -8.25 -1.28 25.87
N THR A 63 -8.65 -0.41 24.95
CA THR A 63 -9.49 -0.84 23.82
C THR A 63 -8.64 -1.60 22.81
N HIS A 64 -8.85 -2.91 22.75
CA HIS A 64 -8.18 -3.81 21.83
C HIS A 64 -8.63 -3.59 20.39
N TYR A 65 -7.74 -3.88 19.44
CA TYR A 65 -8.09 -3.98 18.03
C TYR A 65 -9.00 -5.19 17.80
N VAL A 66 -10.08 -4.99 17.04
CA VAL A 66 -11.09 -6.01 16.74
C VAL A 66 -11.40 -6.01 15.25
N ILE A 67 -11.14 -7.16 14.62
CA ILE A 67 -11.67 -7.46 13.29
C ILE A 67 -13.12 -7.94 13.47
N ILE A 68 -14.08 -7.07 13.13
CA ILE A 68 -15.52 -7.32 13.34
C ILE A 68 -16.03 -8.40 12.38
N ASN A 69 -15.66 -8.28 11.11
CA ASN A 69 -16.05 -9.22 10.06
C ASN A 69 -14.92 -9.40 9.05
N VAL A 70 -14.83 -10.59 8.48
CA VAL A 70 -13.98 -10.89 7.32
C VAL A 70 -14.86 -11.48 6.24
N SER A 71 -14.95 -10.79 5.11
CA SER A 71 -15.68 -11.22 3.93
C SER A 71 -14.73 -11.39 2.76
N THR A 72 -14.91 -12.47 1.99
CA THR A 72 -14.06 -12.75 0.82
C THR A 72 -14.87 -12.81 -0.46
N VAL A 73 -14.28 -12.37 -1.56
CA VAL A 73 -14.82 -12.57 -2.91
C VAL A 73 -13.99 -13.55 -3.74
N PRO A 74 -14.58 -14.24 -4.74
CA PRO A 74 -13.85 -15.14 -5.63
C PRO A 74 -12.75 -14.42 -6.43
N HIS A 75 -11.68 -15.14 -6.75
CA HIS A 75 -10.63 -14.74 -7.68
C HIS A 75 -10.81 -15.43 -9.05
N PRO A 76 -10.63 -14.73 -10.19
CA PRO A 76 -10.39 -13.29 -10.30
C PRO A 76 -11.66 -12.47 -10.07
N PHE A 77 -11.53 -11.33 -9.39
CA PHE A 77 -12.61 -10.39 -9.19
C PHE A 77 -12.97 -9.71 -10.52
N SER A 78 -14.27 -9.69 -10.82
CA SER A 78 -14.85 -9.07 -12.00
C SER A 78 -15.90 -8.04 -11.59
N GLU A 79 -15.82 -6.82 -12.14
CA GLU A 79 -16.86 -5.80 -11.94
C GLU A 79 -18.16 -6.12 -12.72
N ILE A 80 -18.06 -6.97 -13.75
CA ILE A 80 -19.16 -7.32 -14.68
C ILE A 80 -20.04 -8.43 -14.09
N GLU A 81 -19.43 -9.38 -13.39
CA GLU A 81 -20.16 -10.49 -12.78
C GLU A 81 -20.93 -10.01 -11.54
N ARG A 82 -22.03 -10.70 -11.20
CA ARG A 82 -22.78 -10.41 -9.98
C ARG A 82 -21.88 -10.66 -8.77
N SER A 83 -21.32 -9.59 -8.21
CA SER A 83 -20.59 -9.63 -6.96
C SER A 83 -21.55 -9.62 -5.76
N ASN A 84 -21.17 -10.27 -4.67
CA ASN A 84 -21.89 -10.23 -3.41
C ASN A 84 -21.55 -8.99 -2.57
N ILE A 85 -20.83 -7.99 -3.12
CA ILE A 85 -20.38 -6.81 -2.38
C ILE A 85 -21.55 -6.02 -1.80
N LYS A 86 -22.62 -5.82 -2.57
CA LYS A 86 -23.83 -5.16 -2.07
C LYS A 86 -24.35 -5.84 -0.80
N GLN A 87 -24.47 -7.16 -0.83
CA GLN A 87 -24.94 -7.96 0.29
C GLN A 87 -23.99 -7.86 1.49
N ILE A 88 -22.68 -8.00 1.26
CA ILE A 88 -21.65 -7.85 2.30
C ILE A 88 -21.78 -6.50 3.00
N ILE A 89 -21.90 -5.40 2.25
CA ILE A 89 -22.06 -4.06 2.83
C ILE A 89 -23.38 -3.96 3.61
N SER A 90 -24.49 -4.41 3.03
CA SER A 90 -25.80 -4.38 3.70
C SER A 90 -25.83 -5.19 5.00
N ASP A 91 -25.10 -6.29 5.08
CA ASP A 91 -25.03 -7.13 6.29
C ASP A 91 -24.10 -6.56 7.37
N THR A 92 -23.13 -5.72 7.00
CA THR A 92 -22.05 -5.30 7.90
C THR A 92 -22.08 -3.83 8.30
N TYR A 93 -22.74 -2.94 7.54
CA TYR A 93 -22.67 -1.49 7.79
C TYR A 93 -23.23 -1.07 9.16
N VAL A 94 -24.19 -1.83 9.69
CA VAL A 94 -24.79 -1.58 11.01
C VAL A 94 -23.82 -1.84 12.17
N SER A 95 -22.75 -2.61 11.93
CA SER A 95 -21.74 -3.00 12.92
C SER A 95 -20.32 -2.58 12.55
N THR A 96 -20.14 -1.83 11.46
CA THR A 96 -18.83 -1.44 10.93
C THR A 96 -18.84 0.03 10.53
N ARG A 97 -17.81 0.81 10.90
CA ARG A 97 -17.53 2.13 10.33
C ARG A 97 -16.29 2.16 9.45
N ILE A 98 -15.25 1.43 9.83
CA ILE A 98 -14.00 1.36 9.08
C ILE A 98 -13.96 0.05 8.28
N TYR A 99 -13.89 0.17 6.96
CA TYR A 99 -13.70 -0.94 6.04
C TYR A 99 -12.26 -0.97 5.54
N LEU A 100 -11.65 -2.15 5.56
CA LEU A 100 -10.33 -2.42 4.99
C LEU A 100 -10.49 -3.34 3.78
N THR A 101 -9.88 -2.99 2.65
CA THR A 101 -9.82 -3.85 1.47
C THR A 101 -8.42 -3.86 0.87
N PHE A 102 -8.08 -4.94 0.16
CA PHE A 102 -6.79 -5.12 -0.49
C PHE A 102 -6.90 -6.18 -1.58
N GLY A 103 -5.90 -6.24 -2.44
CA GLY A 103 -5.90 -7.08 -3.64
C GLY A 103 -6.26 -6.28 -4.87
N ASN A 104 -7.25 -6.70 -5.66
CA ASN A 104 -7.59 -6.03 -6.92
C ASN A 104 -8.25 -4.65 -6.70
N VAL A 105 -7.70 -3.58 -7.30
CA VAL A 105 -8.25 -2.21 -7.19
C VAL A 105 -9.69 -2.08 -7.69
N ARG A 106 -10.13 -2.98 -8.59
CA ARG A 106 -11.52 -3.08 -9.01
C ARG A 106 -12.48 -3.42 -7.87
N LEU A 107 -12.01 -4.19 -6.89
CA LEU A 107 -12.76 -4.48 -5.67
C LEU A 107 -12.95 -3.20 -4.85
N PHE A 108 -11.90 -2.39 -4.68
CA PHE A 108 -11.97 -1.07 -4.03
C PHE A 108 -13.01 -0.18 -4.70
N ARG A 109 -12.97 -0.06 -6.03
CA ARG A 109 -13.96 0.70 -6.82
C ARG A 109 -15.37 0.20 -6.58
N ARG A 110 -15.58 -1.13 -6.64
CA ARG A 110 -16.90 -1.71 -6.44
C ARG A 110 -17.44 -1.46 -5.03
N ILE A 111 -16.60 -1.57 -4.00
CA ILE A 111 -16.99 -1.28 -2.62
C ILE A 111 -17.42 0.19 -2.50
N LEU A 112 -16.65 1.14 -3.04
CA LEU A 112 -17.04 2.56 -3.04
C LEU A 112 -18.39 2.81 -3.71
N LEU A 113 -18.64 2.18 -4.86
CA LEU A 113 -19.92 2.30 -5.56
C LEU A 113 -21.09 1.76 -4.73
N GLU A 114 -20.93 0.60 -4.08
CA GLU A 114 -21.99 0.00 -3.25
C GLU A 114 -22.22 0.75 -1.93
N MET A 115 -21.16 1.30 -1.32
CA MET A 115 -21.25 2.14 -0.13
C MET A 115 -21.90 3.49 -0.46
N GLY A 116 -21.50 4.13 -1.57
CA GLY A 116 -22.09 5.38 -2.04
C GLY A 116 -23.55 5.23 -2.46
N ALA A 117 -23.92 4.13 -3.14
CA ALA A 117 -25.32 3.83 -3.46
C ALA A 117 -26.21 3.64 -2.22
N GLN A 118 -25.61 3.31 -1.07
CA GLN A 118 -26.29 3.19 0.23
C GLN A 118 -26.19 4.47 1.09
N GLY A 119 -25.63 5.56 0.56
CA GLY A 119 -25.50 6.84 1.27
C GLY A 119 -24.41 6.86 2.35
N LEU A 120 -23.55 5.84 2.41
CA LEU A 120 -22.57 5.69 3.49
C LEU A 120 -21.39 6.67 3.32
N MET A 121 -21.02 6.99 2.08
CA MET A 121 -19.87 7.85 1.77
C MET A 121 -20.18 9.35 1.91
N GLU A 122 -21.45 9.73 2.08
CA GLU A 122 -21.89 11.10 2.34
C GLU A 122 -22.11 11.38 3.82
N SER A 123 -22.38 10.33 4.62
CA SER A 123 -22.73 10.47 6.04
C SER A 123 -21.58 11.02 6.90
N GLY A 124 -20.33 10.78 6.48
CA GLY A 124 -19.13 11.05 7.26
C GLY A 124 -18.90 10.12 8.44
N ASP A 125 -19.66 9.04 8.52
CA ASP A 125 -19.53 8.02 9.56
C ASP A 125 -18.61 6.86 9.15
N TYR A 126 -18.30 6.71 7.86
CA TYR A 126 -17.59 5.54 7.33
C TYR A 126 -16.32 5.94 6.59
N ALA A 127 -15.30 5.08 6.64
CA ALA A 127 -14.12 5.17 5.81
C ALA A 127 -13.83 3.84 5.12
N LEU A 128 -13.28 3.93 3.91
CA LEU A 128 -12.72 2.79 3.18
C LEU A 128 -11.21 2.96 3.07
N ILE A 129 -10.47 1.94 3.49
CA ILE A 129 -9.01 1.93 3.43
C ILE A 129 -8.60 0.83 2.47
N TYR A 130 -7.79 1.18 1.48
CA TYR A 130 -7.19 0.23 0.55
C TYR A 130 -5.72 0.00 0.89
N LEU A 131 -5.30 -1.25 0.95
CA LEU A 131 -3.87 -1.60 0.92
C LEU A 131 -3.51 -2.10 -0.47
N ASP A 132 -2.55 -1.43 -1.08
CA ASP A 132 -1.93 -1.90 -2.30
C ASP A 132 -0.50 -2.32 -2.02
N PRO A 133 -0.20 -3.62 -1.88
CA PRO A 133 1.18 -4.07 -1.75
C PRO A 133 1.94 -4.05 -3.08
N ASP A 134 1.30 -3.73 -4.22
CA ASP A 134 1.95 -3.79 -5.53
C ASP A 134 2.96 -2.64 -5.73
N TYR A 135 4.16 -3.02 -6.14
CA TYR A 135 5.30 -2.16 -6.44
C TYR A 135 5.46 -1.87 -7.95
N ASN A 136 4.51 -2.26 -8.80
CA ASN A 136 4.68 -2.20 -10.26
C ASN A 136 4.49 -0.82 -10.92
N TRP A 137 4.36 0.26 -10.13
CA TRP A 137 4.11 1.60 -10.64
C TRP A 137 5.30 2.17 -11.43
N LEU A 138 5.07 2.42 -12.73
CA LEU A 138 6.04 3.05 -13.65
C LEU A 138 5.78 4.53 -13.91
N ASN A 139 4.57 5.01 -13.58
CA ASN A 139 4.12 6.39 -13.71
C ASN A 139 3.45 6.79 -12.38
N THR A 140 3.96 7.86 -11.76
CA THR A 140 3.47 8.35 -10.46
C THR A 140 2.04 8.89 -10.54
N TYR A 141 1.70 9.54 -11.64
CA TYR A 141 0.36 10.06 -11.89
C TYR A 141 -0.68 8.94 -11.96
N HIS A 142 -0.40 7.89 -12.73
CA HIS A 142 -1.31 6.74 -12.82
C HIS A 142 -1.42 5.97 -11.51
N ALA A 143 -0.32 5.81 -10.77
CA ALA A 143 -0.31 5.12 -9.48
C ALA A 143 -1.24 5.77 -8.46
N MET A 144 -1.48 7.07 -8.58
CA MET A 144 -2.26 7.86 -7.63
C MET A 144 -3.67 8.19 -8.15
N ASN A 145 -3.89 8.27 -9.46
CA ASN A 145 -5.18 8.64 -10.04
C ASN A 145 -5.85 7.48 -10.79
N ASN A 146 -5.46 7.29 -12.06
CA ASN A 146 -6.12 6.34 -12.96
C ASN A 146 -6.19 4.91 -12.40
N HIS A 147 -5.18 4.47 -11.65
CA HIS A 147 -5.18 3.15 -11.03
C HIS A 147 -6.44 2.91 -10.17
N PHE A 148 -6.82 3.89 -9.36
CA PHE A 148 -7.95 3.80 -8.45
C PHE A 148 -9.28 4.10 -9.14
N PHE A 149 -9.29 5.09 -10.02
CA PHE A 149 -10.54 5.73 -10.46
C PHE A 149 -10.97 5.41 -11.88
N ARG A 150 -10.11 4.80 -12.70
CA ARG A 150 -10.45 4.49 -14.09
C ARG A 150 -10.79 3.02 -14.28
N ASP A 151 -11.92 2.73 -14.93
CA ASP A 151 -12.09 1.42 -15.55
C ASP A 151 -11.29 1.36 -16.86
N THR A 152 -10.19 0.62 -16.84
CA THR A 152 -9.31 0.46 -18.01
C THR A 152 -9.94 -0.38 -19.12
N LEU A 153 -11.10 -1.01 -18.91
CA LEU A 153 -11.87 -1.67 -19.96
C LEU A 153 -12.65 -0.68 -20.83
N LEU A 154 -12.83 0.56 -20.34
CA LEU A 154 -13.53 1.63 -21.05
C LEU A 154 -12.55 2.54 -21.78
N SER A 155 -13.02 3.09 -22.91
CA SER A 155 -12.31 4.20 -23.56
C SER A 155 -12.27 5.41 -22.63
N VAL A 156 -11.24 6.26 -22.80
CA VAL A 156 -11.09 7.50 -22.05
C VAL A 156 -12.36 8.37 -22.14
N LYS A 157 -13.01 8.41 -23.31
CA LYS A 157 -14.28 9.12 -23.53
C LYS A 157 -15.45 8.56 -22.71
N GLN A 158 -15.56 7.25 -22.60
CA GLN A 158 -16.59 6.58 -21.78
C GLN A 158 -16.32 6.70 -20.28
N SER A 159 -15.06 6.97 -19.92
CA SER A 159 -14.62 7.15 -18.54
C SER A 159 -14.81 8.61 -18.12
N TRP A 160 -13.95 9.51 -18.60
CA TRP A 160 -13.90 10.87 -18.07
C TRP A 160 -14.86 11.84 -18.75
N ASP A 161 -15.14 11.70 -20.05
CA ASP A 161 -15.99 12.67 -20.76
C ASP A 161 -17.49 12.47 -20.51
N ASP A 162 -17.90 11.28 -20.05
CA ASP A 162 -19.27 11.03 -19.60
C ASP A 162 -19.45 11.54 -18.15
N LEU A 163 -20.24 12.61 -17.99
CA LEU A 163 -20.57 13.20 -16.68
C LEU A 163 -21.27 12.22 -15.73
N ASN A 164 -21.93 11.19 -16.26
CA ASN A 164 -22.64 10.17 -15.50
C ASN A 164 -21.85 8.87 -15.30
N SER A 165 -20.58 8.84 -15.73
CA SER A 165 -19.75 7.64 -15.67
C SER A 165 -19.58 7.13 -14.25
N GLN A 166 -19.34 5.83 -14.12
CA GLN A 166 -19.01 5.24 -12.83
C GLN A 166 -17.70 5.80 -12.28
N ASP A 167 -16.73 6.10 -13.14
CA ASP A 167 -15.42 6.62 -12.75
C ASP A 167 -15.52 7.97 -12.02
N ARG A 168 -16.34 8.91 -12.53
CA ARG A 168 -16.62 10.17 -11.82
C ARG A 168 -17.34 9.96 -10.49
N LYS A 169 -18.23 8.95 -10.40
CA LYS A 169 -18.92 8.60 -9.14
C LYS A 169 -17.94 8.05 -8.11
N VAL A 170 -17.00 7.19 -8.52
CA VAL A 170 -15.96 6.65 -7.63
C VAL A 170 -15.14 7.80 -7.03
N VAL A 171 -14.73 8.78 -7.84
CA VAL A 171 -14.01 9.98 -7.34
C VAL A 171 -14.84 10.72 -6.28
N ASN A 172 -16.13 10.97 -6.54
CA ASN A 172 -17.00 11.65 -5.58
C ASN A 172 -17.20 10.86 -4.27
N PHE A 173 -17.28 9.53 -4.34
CA PHE A 173 -17.39 8.67 -3.16
C PHE A 173 -16.07 8.49 -2.40
N SER A 174 -14.94 8.95 -2.96
CA SER A 174 -13.61 8.76 -2.36
C SER A 174 -13.24 9.79 -1.29
N LYS A 175 -14.16 10.66 -0.87
CA LYS A 175 -13.91 11.70 0.15
C LYS A 175 -13.51 11.12 1.51
N PHE A 176 -13.98 9.92 1.84
CA PHE A 176 -13.58 9.17 3.02
C PHE A 176 -12.77 7.90 2.68
N ALA A 177 -12.16 7.88 1.49
CA ALA A 177 -11.30 6.79 1.06
C ALA A 177 -9.83 7.14 1.31
N LEU A 178 -9.10 6.18 1.85
CA LEU A 178 -7.65 6.24 2.02
C LEU A 178 -7.02 5.07 1.29
N ALA A 179 -5.79 5.24 0.82
CA ALA A 179 -4.98 4.15 0.29
C ALA A 179 -3.58 4.19 0.86
N ILE A 180 -3.03 3.03 1.24
CA ILE A 180 -1.61 2.89 1.57
C ILE A 180 -0.96 2.15 0.41
N ILE A 181 -0.01 2.79 -0.25
CA ILE A 181 0.71 2.23 -1.40
C ILE A 181 2.21 2.41 -1.23
N PRO A 182 3.05 1.56 -1.87
CA PRO A 182 4.45 1.87 -2.09
C PRO A 182 4.61 3.25 -2.68
N THR A 183 5.52 4.04 -2.08
CA THR A 183 5.78 5.41 -2.50
C THR A 183 6.06 5.43 -4.01
N PRO A 184 5.21 6.13 -4.79
CA PRO A 184 5.45 6.29 -6.21
C PRO A 184 6.73 7.09 -6.42
N VAL A 185 7.67 6.55 -7.19
CA VAL A 185 8.92 7.24 -7.51
C VAL A 185 9.03 7.46 -9.01
N GLN A 186 9.56 8.63 -9.40
CA GLN A 186 9.91 8.88 -10.79
C GLN A 186 11.23 8.16 -11.09
N LEU A 187 11.18 7.21 -12.02
CA LEU A 187 12.35 6.45 -12.47
C LEU A 187 13.05 7.18 -13.63
N ASN A 188 13.57 8.38 -13.35
CA ASN A 188 14.23 9.26 -14.32
C ASN A 188 15.68 9.60 -13.96
N ALA A 189 16.19 9.05 -12.85
CA ALA A 189 17.59 9.22 -12.46
C ALA A 189 18.53 8.75 -13.59
N PRO A 190 19.64 9.46 -13.87
CA PRO A 190 20.59 9.08 -14.92
C PRO A 190 21.12 7.64 -14.76
N GLU A 191 21.35 7.21 -13.52
CA GLU A 191 21.80 5.85 -13.20
C GLU A 191 20.75 4.81 -13.57
N PHE A 192 19.48 5.07 -13.26
CA PHE A 192 18.37 4.20 -13.64
C PHE A 192 18.25 4.10 -15.16
N ILE A 193 18.32 5.22 -15.88
CA ILE A 193 18.26 5.25 -17.35
C ILE A 193 19.41 4.44 -17.94
N ALA A 194 20.63 4.58 -17.39
CA ALA A 194 21.80 3.81 -17.82
C ALA A 194 21.63 2.30 -17.56
N PHE A 195 21.11 1.92 -16.39
CA PHE A 195 20.74 0.55 -16.06
C PHE A 195 19.71 0.00 -17.04
N TRP A 196 18.62 0.74 -17.27
CA TRP A 196 17.53 0.35 -18.15
C TRP A 196 18.00 0.13 -19.60
N ARG A 197 18.84 1.03 -20.12
CA ARG A 197 19.43 0.89 -21.46
C ARG A 197 20.32 -0.36 -21.57
N LYS A 198 21.15 -0.63 -20.56
CA LYS A 198 22.00 -1.83 -20.52
C LYS A 198 21.15 -3.10 -20.45
N ALA A 199 20.10 -3.12 -19.63
CA ALA A 199 19.17 -4.24 -19.54
C ALA A 199 18.56 -4.54 -20.92
N ASN A 200 18.06 -3.52 -21.63
CA ASN A 200 17.48 -3.69 -22.97
C ASN A 200 18.48 -4.20 -24.01
N HIS A 201 19.73 -3.75 -23.94
CA HIS A 201 20.79 -4.26 -24.81
C HIS A 201 20.98 -5.78 -24.61
N TYR A 202 21.02 -6.23 -23.36
CA TYR A 202 21.22 -7.63 -23.02
C TYR A 202 20.00 -8.52 -23.26
N LEU A 203 18.77 -7.98 -23.30
CA LEU A 203 17.56 -8.76 -23.61
C LEU A 203 17.70 -9.57 -24.90
N SER A 204 18.38 -9.03 -25.91
CA SER A 204 18.66 -9.73 -27.17
C SER A 204 19.48 -11.01 -26.98
N LEU A 205 20.42 -11.03 -26.03
CA LEU A 205 21.23 -12.20 -25.69
C LEU A 205 20.41 -13.32 -25.03
N PHE A 206 19.25 -12.98 -24.47
CA PHE A 206 18.30 -13.93 -23.87
C PHE A 206 17.17 -14.33 -24.83
N GLY A 207 17.32 -14.04 -26.13
CA GLY A 207 16.34 -14.41 -27.15
C GLY A 207 15.06 -13.55 -27.16
N VAL A 208 15.03 -12.47 -26.37
CA VAL A 208 13.93 -11.50 -26.40
C VAL A 208 14.14 -10.58 -27.60
N LYS A 209 13.37 -10.83 -28.66
CA LYS A 209 13.38 -10.01 -29.87
C LYS A 209 12.60 -8.73 -29.63
N GLN A 210 13.25 -7.58 -29.76
CA GLN A 210 12.55 -6.29 -29.78
C GLN A 210 11.78 -6.18 -31.11
N SER A 211 10.48 -5.87 -31.06
CA SER A 211 9.69 -5.56 -32.25
C SER A 211 10.17 -4.22 -32.83
N SER A 212 10.11 -4.05 -34.15
CA SER A 212 10.38 -2.77 -34.82
C SER A 212 9.46 -1.62 -34.34
N THR A 213 8.35 -1.95 -33.69
CA THR A 213 7.35 -1.01 -33.17
C THR A 213 7.47 -0.73 -31.67
N THR A 214 8.29 -1.47 -30.92
CA THR A 214 8.44 -1.30 -29.46
C THR A 214 9.73 -0.55 -29.15
N THR A 215 9.62 0.67 -28.61
CA THR A 215 10.75 1.60 -28.45
C THR A 215 11.67 1.32 -27.27
N SER A 216 11.32 0.44 -26.32
CA SER A 216 12.19 -0.12 -25.25
C SER A 216 11.28 -0.81 -24.21
N ILE A 217 11.71 -1.94 -23.62
CA ILE A 217 10.98 -2.58 -22.52
C ILE A 217 11.42 -1.91 -21.21
N LYS A 218 10.55 -1.12 -20.57
CA LYS A 218 10.85 -0.42 -19.30
C LYS A 218 11.17 -1.44 -18.20
N ALA A 219 12.32 -1.26 -17.53
CA ALA A 219 12.68 -2.09 -16.39
C ALA A 219 11.66 -1.85 -15.25
N ASN A 220 11.07 -2.93 -14.73
CA ASN A 220 10.16 -2.88 -13.59
C ASN A 220 10.93 -2.82 -12.26
N ARG A 221 10.22 -2.62 -11.14
CA ARG A 221 10.85 -2.57 -9.82
C ARG A 221 11.49 -3.89 -9.40
N PHE A 222 10.95 -5.05 -9.82
CA PHE A 222 11.59 -6.34 -9.54
C PHE A 222 12.98 -6.48 -10.17
N ALA A 223 13.18 -5.97 -11.39
CA ALA A 223 14.50 -5.92 -12.00
C ALA A 223 15.46 -5.02 -11.19
N CYS A 224 14.94 -3.95 -10.58
CA CYS A 224 15.71 -3.09 -9.69
C CYS A 224 16.08 -3.81 -8.40
N TYR A 225 15.13 -4.50 -7.75
CA TYR A 225 15.39 -5.28 -6.54
C TYR A 225 16.41 -6.39 -6.76
N LEU A 226 16.37 -7.06 -7.92
CA LEU A 226 17.36 -8.07 -8.30
C LEU A 226 18.75 -7.45 -8.49
N TYR A 227 18.83 -6.31 -9.19
CA TYR A 227 20.09 -5.56 -9.34
C TYR A 227 20.67 -5.18 -7.97
N ASP A 228 19.83 -4.64 -7.09
CA ASP A 228 20.19 -4.23 -5.74
C ASP A 228 20.68 -5.43 -4.92
N ALA A 229 20.03 -6.59 -5.01
CA ALA A 229 20.43 -7.80 -4.29
C ALA A 229 21.84 -8.25 -4.68
N VAL A 230 22.15 -8.26 -5.99
CA VAL A 230 23.49 -8.60 -6.49
C VAL A 230 24.52 -7.58 -6.03
N LYS A 231 24.19 -6.29 -6.07
CA LYS A 231 25.09 -5.22 -5.64
C LYS A 231 25.38 -5.25 -4.13
N LEU A 232 24.36 -5.52 -3.31
CA LEU A 232 24.50 -5.70 -1.88
C LEU A 232 25.41 -6.88 -1.56
N TYR A 233 25.15 -8.04 -2.16
CA TYR A 233 25.99 -9.22 -1.98
C TYR A 233 27.45 -8.94 -2.37
N ALA A 234 27.68 -8.34 -3.54
CA ALA A 234 29.02 -8.01 -4.01
C ALA A 234 29.74 -7.03 -3.08
N SER A 235 29.04 -6.00 -2.57
CA SER A 235 29.62 -5.07 -1.60
C SER A 235 29.95 -5.76 -0.28
N ALA A 236 29.08 -6.63 0.22
CA ALA A 236 29.29 -7.36 1.47
C ALA A 236 30.47 -8.33 1.35
N LEU A 237 30.54 -9.11 0.27
CA LEU A 237 31.67 -10.00 0.02
C LEU A 237 32.99 -9.23 -0.11
N THR A 238 32.98 -8.06 -0.78
CA THR A 238 34.18 -7.21 -0.87
C THR A 238 34.66 -6.77 0.51
N MET A 239 33.74 -6.44 1.43
CA MET A 239 34.09 -6.10 2.82
C MET A 239 34.72 -7.31 3.54
N VAL A 240 34.11 -8.49 3.43
CA VAL A 240 34.68 -9.72 4.03
C VAL A 240 36.08 -10.02 3.49
N LEU A 241 36.30 -9.87 2.18
CA LEU A 241 37.61 -10.08 1.55
C LEU A 241 38.65 -9.08 2.09
N ASN A 242 38.30 -7.80 2.18
CA ASN A 242 39.20 -6.75 2.68
C ASN A 242 39.53 -6.89 4.18
N GLU A 243 38.59 -7.40 4.97
CA GLU A 243 38.77 -7.65 6.41
C GLU A 243 39.48 -8.96 6.71
N THR A 244 39.64 -9.86 5.74
CA THR A 244 40.27 -11.16 5.95
C THR A 244 41.79 -11.02 5.88
N ALA A 245 42.47 -11.40 6.95
CA ALA A 245 43.92 -11.28 7.04
C ALA A 245 44.62 -12.38 6.22
N ASN A 246 45.82 -12.08 5.71
CA ASN A 246 46.61 -13.04 4.91
C ASN A 246 46.94 -14.32 5.69
N GLU A 247 47.11 -14.21 7.01
CA GLU A 247 47.36 -15.35 7.90
C GLU A 247 46.16 -16.31 7.91
N GLN A 248 44.93 -15.79 7.90
CA GLN A 248 43.72 -16.61 7.84
C GLN A 248 43.67 -17.37 6.51
N LEU A 249 43.96 -16.70 5.40
CA LEU A 249 44.03 -17.34 4.08
C LEU A 249 45.11 -18.44 4.04
N SER A 250 46.27 -18.21 4.67
CA SER A 250 47.38 -19.16 4.69
C SER A 250 47.06 -20.47 5.44
N VAL A 251 46.13 -20.44 6.40
CA VAL A 251 45.65 -21.64 7.11
C VAL A 251 44.41 -22.26 6.46
N GLY A 252 44.03 -21.83 5.26
CA GLY A 252 42.97 -22.43 4.45
C GLY A 252 41.56 -21.88 4.70
N TYR A 253 41.43 -20.73 5.37
CA TYR A 253 40.13 -20.07 5.50
C TYR A 253 39.66 -19.50 4.15
N ASP A 254 38.45 -19.86 3.73
CA ASP A 254 37.80 -19.32 2.53
C ASP A 254 36.74 -18.26 2.90
N PRO A 255 37.04 -16.95 2.75
CA PRO A 255 36.09 -15.88 3.04
C PRO A 255 34.84 -15.90 2.16
N ILE A 256 34.90 -16.49 0.96
CA ILE A 256 33.79 -16.52 0.01
C ILE A 256 32.70 -17.49 0.50
N SER A 257 33.10 -18.53 1.23
CA SER A 257 32.20 -19.53 1.80
C SER A 257 31.65 -19.15 3.18
N ASP A 258 32.12 -18.06 3.81
CA ASP A 258 31.61 -17.57 5.10
C ASP A 258 30.33 -16.73 4.92
N GLY A 259 29.22 -17.43 4.64
CA GLY A 259 27.91 -16.81 4.49
C GLY A 259 27.43 -16.04 5.72
N LYS A 260 27.93 -16.37 6.93
CA LYS A 260 27.57 -15.67 8.17
C LYS A 260 28.24 -14.31 8.25
N ARG A 261 29.52 -14.20 7.89
CA ARG A 261 30.19 -12.89 7.79
C ARG A 261 29.61 -12.06 6.66
N ILE A 262 29.32 -12.67 5.51
CA ILE A 262 28.74 -11.96 4.36
C ILE A 262 27.37 -11.37 4.74
N ILE A 263 26.46 -12.18 5.29
CA ILE A 263 25.13 -11.68 5.67
C ILE A 263 25.21 -10.64 6.80
N GLY A 264 26.18 -10.76 7.71
CA GLY A 264 26.43 -9.76 8.77
C GLY A 264 26.72 -8.36 8.24
N HIS A 265 27.26 -8.24 7.02
CA HIS A 265 27.48 -6.96 6.33
C HIS A 265 26.28 -6.45 5.51
N ILE A 266 25.20 -7.22 5.46
CA ILE A 266 23.94 -6.88 4.78
C ILE A 266 22.85 -6.49 5.79
N LEU A 267 22.75 -7.19 6.93
CA LEU A 267 21.73 -6.93 7.95
C LEU A 267 21.91 -5.56 8.62
N GLY A 268 20.80 -4.85 8.87
CA GLY A 268 20.80 -3.53 9.51
C GLY A 268 21.40 -2.41 8.66
N ARG A 269 21.57 -2.63 7.35
CA ARG A 269 22.30 -1.70 6.47
C ARG A 269 21.36 -0.88 5.60
N VAL A 270 21.69 0.40 5.47
CA VAL A 270 21.12 1.30 4.46
C VAL A 270 21.94 1.22 3.18
N TYR A 271 21.27 1.14 2.03
CA TYR A 271 21.90 1.14 0.71
C TYR A 271 21.14 2.01 -0.28
N ARG A 272 21.86 2.54 -1.28
CA ARG A 272 21.27 3.31 -2.38
C ARG A 272 20.75 2.34 -3.45
N SER A 273 19.44 2.29 -3.64
CA SER A 273 18.81 1.49 -4.70
C SER A 273 19.09 2.09 -6.08
N ILE A 274 19.16 1.25 -7.12
CA ILE A 274 19.20 1.71 -8.52
C ILE A 274 17.96 2.54 -8.92
N GLN A 275 16.90 2.47 -8.12
CA GLN A 275 15.71 3.29 -8.26
C GLN A 275 15.93 4.76 -7.87
N GLY A 276 17.08 5.09 -7.25
CA GLY A 276 17.44 6.47 -6.91
C GLY A 276 16.98 6.92 -5.53
N PHE A 277 16.74 6.00 -4.60
CA PHE A 277 16.43 6.30 -3.19
C PHE A 277 17.09 5.29 -2.25
N ASP A 278 17.14 5.64 -0.96
CA ASP A 278 17.77 4.79 0.06
C ASP A 278 16.77 3.75 0.56
N MET A 279 17.25 2.53 0.73
CA MET A 279 16.54 1.37 1.22
C MET A 279 17.26 0.83 2.45
N HIS A 280 16.53 0.23 3.39
CA HIS A 280 17.09 -0.35 4.61
C HIS A 280 16.75 -1.84 4.69
N ILE A 281 17.76 -2.68 4.96
CA ILE A 281 17.56 -4.08 5.32
C ILE A 281 17.57 -4.16 6.85
N ASN A 282 16.47 -4.60 7.46
CA ASN A 282 16.39 -4.70 8.91
C ASN A 282 17.23 -5.88 9.47
N SER A 283 17.25 -6.03 10.79
CA SER A 283 17.99 -7.09 11.48
C SER A 283 17.49 -8.51 11.17
N ASN A 284 16.27 -8.67 10.65
CA ASN A 284 15.71 -9.95 10.22
C ASN A 284 16.01 -10.29 8.75
N GLY A 285 16.66 -9.38 8.01
CA GLY A 285 16.96 -9.56 6.59
C GLY A 285 15.84 -9.10 5.66
N ASP A 286 14.86 -8.35 6.16
CA ASP A 286 13.75 -7.83 5.36
C ASP A 286 14.03 -6.41 4.91
N ALA A 287 13.80 -6.12 3.62
CA ALA A 287 13.79 -4.76 3.12
C ALA A 287 12.59 -4.00 3.68
N GLN A 288 12.86 -2.81 4.21
CA GLN A 288 11.83 -1.89 4.64
C GLN A 288 11.37 -1.04 3.45
N GLY A 289 10.09 -1.13 3.14
CA GLY A 289 9.48 -0.41 2.02
C GLY A 289 9.10 1.01 2.42
N ASN A 290 9.30 1.96 1.51
CA ASN A 290 8.76 3.31 1.67
C ASN A 290 7.30 3.29 1.25
N TYR A 291 6.37 3.53 2.19
CA TYR A 291 4.94 3.64 1.91
C TYR A 291 4.45 5.09 2.06
N THR A 292 3.40 5.41 1.34
CA THR A 292 2.68 6.68 1.46
C THR A 292 1.20 6.45 1.69
N LEU A 293 0.59 7.33 2.47
CA LEU A 293 -0.85 7.45 2.61
C LEU A 293 -1.37 8.40 1.53
N LEU A 294 -2.32 7.91 0.74
CA LEU A 294 -3.10 8.70 -0.18
C LEU A 294 -4.48 9.01 0.41
N SER A 295 -4.96 10.21 0.16
CA SER A 295 -6.37 10.59 0.35
C SER A 295 -6.82 11.48 -0.80
N LEU A 296 -8.11 11.79 -0.89
CA LEU A 296 -8.60 12.71 -1.92
C LEU A 296 -8.00 14.11 -1.70
N GLN A 297 -7.35 14.65 -2.73
CA GLN A 297 -6.67 15.94 -2.73
C GLN A 297 -7.09 16.72 -3.97
N GLU A 298 -7.03 18.06 -3.87
CA GLU A 298 -7.11 18.92 -5.05
C GLU A 298 -5.85 18.74 -5.91
N ILE A 299 -6.03 18.59 -7.22
CA ILE A 299 -4.97 18.41 -8.20
C ILE A 299 -5.24 19.25 -9.45
N GLU A 300 -4.18 19.60 -10.18
CA GLU A 300 -4.30 20.24 -11.48
C GLU A 300 -4.82 19.23 -12.52
N PRO A 301 -5.93 19.53 -13.23
CA PRO A 301 -6.47 18.65 -14.25
C PRO A 301 -5.57 18.61 -15.49
N VAL A 302 -5.49 17.43 -16.12
CA VAL A 302 -4.83 17.26 -17.42
C VAL A 302 -5.93 17.22 -18.49
N LEU A 303 -6.08 18.34 -19.21
CA LEU A 303 -7.18 18.54 -20.16
C LEU A 303 -6.88 18.07 -21.59
N ASP A 304 -5.61 17.88 -21.92
CA ASP A 304 -5.18 17.39 -23.23
C ASP A 304 -5.48 15.89 -23.36
N MET A 305 -6.44 15.55 -24.22
CA MET A 305 -6.89 14.16 -24.43
C MET A 305 -5.81 13.26 -25.05
N ASP A 306 -4.85 13.84 -25.76
CA ASP A 306 -3.74 13.10 -26.37
C ASP A 306 -2.58 12.87 -25.38
N ASN A 307 -2.65 13.51 -24.21
CA ASN A 307 -1.69 13.29 -23.13
C ASN A 307 -1.96 11.93 -22.47
N PRO A 308 -0.94 11.05 -22.31
CA PRO A 308 -1.11 9.77 -21.61
C PRO A 308 -1.65 9.93 -20.18
N ASP A 309 -1.39 11.07 -19.53
CA ASP A 309 -1.86 11.41 -18.18
C ASP A 309 -3.22 12.12 -18.17
N TYR A 310 -3.98 12.11 -19.27
CA TYR A 310 -5.29 12.76 -19.35
C TYR A 310 -6.24 12.36 -18.21
N TYR A 311 -6.76 13.39 -17.54
CA TYR A 311 -7.63 13.30 -16.36
C TYR A 311 -8.25 14.69 -16.10
N PRO A 312 -9.49 14.93 -16.52
CA PRO A 312 -10.10 16.26 -16.54
C PRO A 312 -10.81 16.60 -15.22
N LEU A 313 -10.36 16.06 -14.08
CA LEU A 313 -10.96 16.29 -12.77
C LEU A 313 -9.97 17.02 -11.85
N ASN A 314 -10.50 17.92 -11.03
CA ASN A 314 -9.70 18.72 -10.10
C ASN A 314 -9.39 18.00 -8.79
N TYR A 315 -9.83 16.74 -8.65
CA TYR A 315 -9.63 15.94 -7.46
C TYR A 315 -9.14 14.55 -7.83
N GLY A 316 -8.15 14.07 -7.09
CA GLY A 316 -7.51 12.77 -7.28
C GLY A 316 -7.01 12.22 -5.95
N LEU A 317 -6.60 10.94 -5.87
CA LEU A 317 -5.87 10.54 -4.66
C LEU A 317 -4.47 11.16 -4.74
N GLY A 318 -4.10 11.91 -3.71
CA GLY A 318 -2.82 12.59 -3.58
C GLY A 318 -2.07 12.10 -2.35
N ILE A 319 -0.74 12.22 -2.33
CA ILE A 319 0.05 11.91 -1.13
C ILE A 319 -0.32 12.90 -0.03
N SER A 320 -0.88 12.39 1.06
CA SER A 320 -1.17 13.15 2.28
C SER A 320 -0.11 12.96 3.34
N ALA A 321 0.49 11.76 3.42
CA ALA A 321 1.51 11.46 4.39
C ALA A 321 2.50 10.41 3.88
N ASP A 322 3.68 10.37 4.50
CA ASP A 322 4.65 9.31 4.34
C ASP A 322 4.86 8.51 5.63
N PHE A 323 5.14 7.22 5.47
CA PHE A 323 5.50 6.31 6.57
C PHE A 323 7.02 6.22 6.63
N VAL A 324 7.62 6.84 7.64
CA VAL A 324 9.07 6.90 7.82
C VAL A 324 9.49 5.87 8.85
N HIS A 325 10.58 5.14 8.58
CA HIS A 325 11.11 4.19 9.55
C HIS A 325 11.47 4.88 10.88
N ASP A 326 11.01 4.30 11.98
CA ASP A 326 11.39 4.68 13.33
C ASP A 326 12.50 3.73 13.82
N PHE A 327 13.68 4.28 14.11
CA PHE A 327 14.78 3.49 14.67
C PHE A 327 14.56 3.12 16.15
N THR A 328 13.54 3.69 16.79
CA THR A 328 13.25 3.50 18.22
C THR A 328 12.02 2.64 18.49
N GLY A 329 11.20 2.37 17.48
CA GLY A 329 9.90 1.72 17.61
C GLY A 329 9.63 0.63 16.57
N ASP A 330 8.65 -0.21 16.86
CA ASP A 330 8.21 -1.31 15.99
C ASP A 330 7.32 -0.84 14.81
N LEU A 331 6.86 0.41 14.83
CA LEU A 331 5.95 0.97 13.83
C LEU A 331 6.57 2.18 13.14
N PRO A 332 6.29 2.40 11.85
CA PRO A 332 6.74 3.61 11.18
C PRO A 332 6.03 4.85 11.74
N LEU A 333 6.73 5.99 11.69
CA LEU A 333 6.16 7.29 11.96
C LEU A 333 5.29 7.73 10.78
N LEU A 334 4.01 8.00 11.04
CA LEU A 334 3.10 8.61 10.07
C LEU A 334 3.31 10.13 10.07
N ARG A 335 3.84 10.68 8.97
CA ARG A 335 4.14 12.12 8.85
C ARG A 335 3.29 12.76 7.76
N PHE A 336 2.37 13.63 8.17
CA PHE A 336 1.54 14.38 7.24
C PHE A 336 2.33 15.46 6.50
N LYS A 337 2.13 15.51 5.19
CA LYS A 337 2.59 16.55 4.26
C LYS A 337 1.45 17.48 3.86
N ARG A 338 0.22 16.95 3.87
CA ARG A 338 -1.03 17.64 3.58
C ARG A 338 -2.12 17.07 4.46
N ASP A 339 -3.03 17.93 4.89
CA ASP A 339 -4.19 17.48 5.66
C ASP A 339 -5.13 16.64 4.80
N ILE A 340 -5.77 15.66 5.43
CA ILE A 340 -6.86 14.91 4.82
C ILE A 340 -8.11 15.80 4.87
N GLN A 341 -8.71 16.03 3.70
CA GLN A 341 -9.89 16.87 3.56
C GLN A 341 -11.16 16.07 3.88
N TRP A 342 -11.41 15.83 5.16
CA TRP A 342 -12.65 15.20 5.62
C TRP A 342 -13.83 16.15 5.42
N PRO A 343 -14.90 15.77 4.68
CA PRO A 343 -16.08 16.63 4.51
C PRO A 343 -16.74 17.10 5.81
N THR A 344 -16.66 16.29 6.87
CA THR A 344 -17.16 16.62 8.22
C THR A 344 -16.17 17.41 9.07
N GLY A 345 -14.95 17.64 8.56
CA GLY A 345 -13.84 18.28 9.27
C GLY A 345 -13.02 17.34 10.15
N PHE A 346 -13.45 16.09 10.36
CA PHE A 346 -12.76 15.11 11.19
C PHE A 346 -12.88 13.69 10.61
N ALA A 347 -11.91 12.84 10.94
CA ALA A 347 -11.94 11.43 10.58
C ALA A 347 -13.13 10.72 11.26
N PRO A 348 -13.83 9.80 10.56
CA PRO A 348 -14.93 9.05 11.16
C PRO A 348 -14.47 8.26 12.38
N ARG A 349 -15.37 8.05 13.34
CA ARG A 349 -15.10 7.15 14.47
C ARG A 349 -15.22 5.70 14.01
N ASP A 350 -14.44 4.81 14.62
CA ASP A 350 -14.56 3.37 14.36
C ASP A 350 -15.78 2.72 15.02
N GLU A 351 -16.39 3.41 15.98
CA GLU A 351 -17.64 3.05 16.63
C GLU A 351 -18.50 4.29 16.90
N PRO A 352 -19.84 4.22 16.75
CA PRO A 352 -20.74 5.29 17.16
C PRO A 352 -20.60 5.61 18.66
N ILE A 353 -20.92 6.86 19.05
CA ILE A 353 -20.86 7.31 20.47
C ILE A 353 -21.59 6.36 21.42
N CYS A 354 -22.72 5.83 20.98
CA CYS A 354 -23.54 4.91 21.77
C CYS A 354 -23.22 3.42 21.55
N GLY A 355 -22.17 3.08 20.81
CA GLY A 355 -21.92 1.73 20.30
C GLY A 355 -22.90 1.34 19.19
N PHE A 356 -22.53 0.35 18.37
CA PHE A 356 -23.33 -0.08 17.20
C PHE A 356 -24.79 -0.49 17.53
N HIS A 357 -25.05 -0.93 18.76
CA HIS A 357 -26.39 -1.33 19.22
C HIS A 357 -26.87 -0.55 20.44
N GLY A 358 -26.38 0.68 20.64
CA GLY A 358 -26.77 1.51 21.79
C GLY A 358 -26.24 0.98 23.14
N LYS A 359 -25.22 0.10 23.12
CA LYS A 359 -24.68 -0.55 24.32
C LYS A 359 -24.01 0.42 25.30
N MET A 360 -23.48 1.55 24.80
CA MET A 360 -22.73 2.52 25.61
C MET A 360 -23.60 3.67 26.13
N CYS A 361 -24.75 3.93 25.51
CA CYS A 361 -25.70 4.95 25.97
C CYS A 361 -26.78 4.31 26.84
N LYS A 362 -26.91 4.75 28.09
CA LYS A 362 -28.02 4.33 28.96
C LYS A 362 -29.35 4.75 28.31
N LYS A 363 -30.30 3.81 28.18
CA LYS A 363 -31.68 4.14 27.79
C LYS A 363 -32.31 4.98 28.91
N GLY A 364 -32.33 6.30 28.73
CA GLY A 364 -33.12 7.23 29.53
C GLY A 364 -32.33 8.18 30.41
N ILE A 365 -31.82 9.27 29.83
CA ILE A 365 -31.91 10.60 30.45
C ILE A 365 -32.37 11.55 29.33
N PHE A 366 -33.67 11.82 29.29
CA PHE A 366 -34.19 12.97 28.57
C PHE A 366 -33.60 14.22 29.21
N PHE A 367 -32.67 14.89 28.55
CA PHE A 367 -32.45 16.30 28.84
C PHE A 367 -33.68 17.05 28.35
N LYS A 368 -34.59 17.38 29.29
CA LYS A 368 -35.57 18.44 29.08
C LYS A 368 -34.79 19.72 28.81
N VAL A 369 -34.58 20.04 27.53
CA VAL A 369 -34.29 21.41 27.12
C VAL A 369 -35.52 22.22 27.53
N HIS A 370 -35.38 23.05 28.56
CA HIS A 370 -36.41 24.04 28.87
C HIS A 370 -36.45 25.05 27.73
N VAL A 371 -37.68 25.34 27.32
CA VAL A 371 -38.12 26.23 26.23
C VAL A 371 -37.43 27.59 26.29
#